data_AF-A0ABD2ZYF0-F1
#
_entry.id   AF-A0ABD2ZYF0-F1
#
_cell.length_a   1.000
_cell.length_b   1.000
_cell.length_c   1.000
_cell.angle_alpha   90.00
_cell.angle_beta   90.00
_cell.angle_gamma   90.00
#
_symmetry.space_group_name_H-M   'P 1'
#
loop_
_entity.id
_entity.type
_entity.pdbx_description
1 polymer ?
#
loop_
_entity_poly.entity_id
_entity_poly.type
_entity_poly.pdbx_seq_one_letter_code
_entity_poly.pdbx_strand_id
1 'polypeptide(L)'
;MDLLDAFLSVGHIDMYSKCGLIAINAMISGYLQNAADREGLMLFVEMYTKGMGFDQTTLLAILKCAAGMQAVNTCKQVHTLSVKSGLQSDAFVTNCLIDSYGKYCQMDDAARIFEECTTINLPSFTSIISAYAQCGQGEEALKFY
;
A
#
# COMPACT_ATOMS: atom_id res chain seq x y z
N MET A 1 -16.50 -9.97 -2.39
CA MET A 1 -16.48 -8.76 -3.22
C MET A 1 -15.09 -8.21 -3.08
N ASP A 2 -14.20 -8.71 -3.94
CA ASP A 2 -12.78 -8.34 -3.88
C ASP A 2 -12.60 -7.03 -4.63
N LEU A 3 -11.53 -6.27 -4.36
CA LEU A 3 -11.32 -4.95 -4.99
C LEU A 3 -11.43 -4.98 -6.52
N LEU A 4 -11.15 -6.13 -7.15
CA LEU A 4 -11.36 -6.41 -8.58
C LEU A 4 -12.78 -6.10 -9.08
N ASP A 5 -13.82 -6.35 -8.27
CA ASP A 5 -15.21 -6.02 -8.64
C ASP A 5 -15.46 -4.51 -8.62
N ALA A 6 -14.79 -3.78 -7.71
CA ALA A 6 -14.86 -2.32 -7.65
C ALA A 6 -14.11 -1.64 -8.81
N PHE A 7 -13.03 -2.26 -9.30
CA PHE A 7 -12.22 -1.75 -10.42
C PHE A 7 -12.96 -1.66 -11.75
N LEU A 8 -13.91 -2.58 -12.02
CA LEU A 8 -14.68 -2.58 -13.27
C LEU A 8 -15.83 -1.56 -13.25
N SER A 9 -16.15 -1.00 -12.07
CA SER A 9 -17.32 -0.15 -11.89
C SER A 9 -17.07 1.36 -12.07
N VAL A 10 -15.82 1.83 -12.09
CA VAL A 10 -15.54 3.28 -11.95
C VAL A 10 -14.68 3.81 -13.10
N GLY A 11 -15.35 4.21 -14.18
CA GLY A 11 -14.77 4.90 -15.34
C GLY A 11 -14.87 6.43 -15.31
N HIS A 12 -15.22 7.04 -14.17
CA HIS A 12 -15.32 8.49 -14.03
C HIS A 12 -14.94 8.90 -12.61
N ILE A 13 -13.87 9.70 -12.45
CA ILE A 13 -13.47 10.28 -11.17
C ILE A 13 -14.12 11.65 -11.08
N ASP A 14 -15.27 11.73 -10.41
CA ASP A 14 -15.92 13.01 -10.11
C ASP A 14 -15.26 13.70 -8.90
N MET A 15 -15.16 15.02 -8.97
CA MET A 15 -14.65 15.90 -7.91
C MET A 15 -15.52 15.82 -6.64
N TYR A 16 -15.12 14.98 -5.69
CA TYR A 16 -15.64 15.01 -4.32
C TYR A 16 -14.77 15.89 -3.41
N SER A 17 -15.42 16.55 -2.43
CA SER A 17 -14.79 17.53 -1.53
C SER A 17 -13.61 16.92 -0.77
N LYS A 18 -12.44 17.57 -0.84
CA LYS A 18 -11.21 17.26 -0.10
C LYS A 18 -11.45 16.95 1.39
N CYS A 19 -12.47 17.56 2.01
CA CYS A 19 -12.84 17.32 3.40
C CYS A 19 -13.36 15.89 3.64
N GLY A 20 -14.10 15.32 2.67
CA GLY A 20 -14.61 13.94 2.75
C GLY A 20 -13.47 12.91 2.77
N LEU A 21 -12.46 13.09 1.91
CA LEU A 21 -11.28 12.20 1.89
C LEU A 21 -10.48 12.29 3.19
N ILE A 22 -10.27 13.50 3.72
CA ILE A 22 -9.58 13.69 5.01
C ILE A 22 -10.33 12.97 6.14
N ALA A 23 -11.66 13.09 6.20
CA ALA A 23 -12.46 12.41 7.20
C ALA A 23 -12.38 10.87 7.07
N ILE A 24 -12.40 10.34 5.84
CA ILE A 24 -12.26 8.90 5.60
C ILE A 24 -10.87 8.40 5.97
N ASN A 25 -9.81 9.11 5.60
CA ASN A 25 -8.44 8.78 6.01
C ASN A 25 -8.30 8.75 7.54
N ALA A 26 -8.95 9.70 8.24
CA ALA A 26 -9.00 9.71 9.70
C ALA A 26 -9.76 8.50 10.27
N MET A 27 -10.89 8.12 9.67
CA MET A 27 -11.66 6.94 10.09
C MET A 27 -10.88 5.63 9.87
N ILE A 28 -10.25 5.44 8.71
CA ILE A 28 -9.40 4.26 8.44
C ILE A 28 -8.24 4.21 9.44
N SER A 29 -7.62 5.35 9.73
CA SER A 29 -6.57 5.44 10.76
C SER A 29 -7.07 5.12 12.16
N GLY A 30 -8.32 5.48 12.47
CA GLY A 30 -8.99 5.10 13.72
C GLY A 30 -9.21 3.58 13.81
N TYR A 31 -9.64 2.94 12.72
CA TYR A 31 -9.76 1.48 12.66
C TYR A 31 -8.42 0.77 12.86
N LEU A 32 -7.35 1.25 12.23
CA LEU A 32 -5.98 0.75 12.44
C LEU A 32 -5.55 0.79 13.91
N GLN A 33 -5.81 1.91 14.60
CA GLN A 33 -5.45 2.06 16.01
C GLN A 33 -6.21 1.09 16.94
N ASN A 34 -7.38 0.62 16.51
CA ASN A 34 -8.19 -0.34 17.24
C ASN A 34 -8.00 -1.79 16.75
N ALA A 35 -6.99 -2.07 15.90
CA ALA A 35 -6.76 -3.37 15.27
C ALA A 35 -7.99 -3.92 14.51
N ALA A 36 -8.85 -3.03 14.03
CA ALA A 36 -10.05 -3.32 13.24
C ALA A 36 -9.72 -3.20 11.74
N ASP A 37 -8.69 -3.92 11.31
CA ASP A 37 -8.09 -3.76 9.98
C ASP A 37 -9.08 -4.07 8.85
N ARG A 38 -9.96 -5.05 9.07
CA ARG A 38 -11.00 -5.43 8.11
C ARG A 38 -11.98 -4.29 7.88
N GLU A 39 -12.44 -3.64 8.95
CA GLU A 39 -13.36 -2.52 8.90
C GLU A 39 -12.73 -1.32 8.18
N GLY A 40 -11.46 -1.04 8.45
CA GLY A 40 -10.69 -0.02 7.73
C GLY A 40 -10.63 -0.30 6.22
N LEU A 41 -10.37 -1.56 5.83
CA LEU A 41 -10.36 -1.98 4.43
C LEU A 41 -11.75 -1.90 3.78
N MET A 42 -12.81 -2.33 4.48
CA MET A 42 -14.18 -2.25 3.96
C MET A 42 -14.62 -0.80 3.74
N LEU A 43 -14.25 0.13 4.63
CA LEU A 43 -14.55 1.54 4.46
C LEU A 43 -13.88 2.11 3.20
N PHE A 44 -12.66 1.68 2.89
CA PHE A 44 -12.00 2.06 1.64
C PHE A 44 -12.71 1.49 0.41
N VAL A 45 -13.15 0.23 0.44
CA VAL A 45 -13.92 -0.37 -0.66
C VAL A 45 -15.23 0.40 -0.88
N GLU A 46 -15.93 0.75 0.20
CA GLU A 46 -17.15 1.56 0.12
C GLU A 46 -16.88 2.96 -0.45
N MET A 47 -15.82 3.62 0.01
CA MET A 47 -15.41 4.92 -0.52
C MET A 47 -15.12 4.84 -2.03
N TYR A 48 -14.33 3.85 -2.43
CA TYR A 48 -13.89 3.70 -3.81
C TYR A 48 -15.05 3.33 -4.76
N THR A 49 -15.96 2.44 -4.32
CA THR A 49 -17.17 2.08 -5.10
C THR A 49 -18.15 3.24 -5.25
N LYS A 50 -18.14 4.20 -4.32
CA LYS A 50 -18.90 5.48 -4.45
C LYS A 50 -18.23 6.50 -5.37
N GLY A 51 -17.14 6.12 -6.05
CA GLY A 51 -16.42 7.00 -6.97
C GLY A 51 -15.55 8.05 -6.28
N MET A 52 -15.29 7.92 -4.97
CA MET A 52 -14.34 8.80 -4.31
C MET A 52 -12.90 8.43 -4.68
N GLY A 53 -12.09 9.45 -4.94
CA GLY A 53 -10.65 9.28 -5.12
C GLY A 53 -9.93 8.88 -3.83
N PHE A 54 -8.64 8.61 -3.95
CA PHE A 54 -7.74 8.30 -2.84
C PHE A 54 -6.41 9.02 -3.04
N ASP A 55 -5.64 9.17 -1.97
CA ASP A 55 -4.30 9.77 -2.00
C ASP A 55 -3.24 8.83 -1.41
N GLN A 56 -2.00 9.30 -1.31
CA GLN A 56 -0.92 8.51 -0.71
C GLN A 56 -1.26 8.07 0.73
N THR A 57 -1.93 8.92 1.51
CA THR A 57 -2.29 8.61 2.90
C THR A 57 -3.30 7.48 2.97
N THR A 58 -4.27 7.45 2.04
CA THR A 58 -5.20 6.33 1.91
C THR A 58 -4.45 5.02 1.61
N LEU A 59 -3.57 5.00 0.60
CA LEU A 59 -2.86 3.77 0.23
C LEU A 59 -1.98 3.24 1.36
N LEU A 60 -1.27 4.12 2.07
CA LEU A 60 -0.46 3.76 3.24
C LEU A 60 -1.30 3.12 4.35
N ALA A 61 -2.49 3.66 4.62
CA ALA A 61 -3.38 3.11 5.62
C ALA A 61 -3.89 1.72 5.21
N ILE A 62 -4.24 1.52 3.94
CA ILE A 62 -4.73 0.24 3.43
C ILE A 62 -3.64 -0.84 3.38
N LEU A 63 -2.40 -0.47 3.07
CA LEU A 63 -1.26 -1.40 3.19
C LEU A 63 -1.06 -1.87 4.64
N LYS A 64 -1.23 -0.97 5.62
CA LYS A 64 -1.19 -1.34 7.04
C LYS A 64 -2.34 -2.26 7.44
N CYS A 65 -3.57 -1.99 6.98
CA CYS A 65 -4.70 -2.88 7.22
C CYS A 65 -4.43 -4.27 6.62
N ALA A 66 -3.92 -4.32 5.38
CA ALA A 66 -3.56 -5.57 4.72
C ALA A 66 -2.51 -6.35 5.53
N ALA A 67 -1.49 -5.66 6.05
CA ALA A 67 -0.46 -6.24 6.92
C ALA A 67 -1.07 -6.88 8.18
N GLY A 68 -1.94 -6.17 8.89
CA GLY A 68 -2.62 -6.70 10.09
C GLY A 68 -3.52 -7.91 9.80
N MET A 69 -4.15 -7.95 8.62
CA MET A 69 -4.95 -9.09 8.15
C MET A 69 -4.13 -10.23 7.53
N GLN A 70 -2.82 -10.09 7.40
CA GLN A 70 -1.94 -10.99 6.63
C GLN A 70 -2.42 -11.22 5.18
N ALA A 71 -3.00 -10.19 4.56
CA ALA A 71 -3.65 -10.28 3.25
C ALA A 71 -2.72 -9.85 2.10
N VAL A 72 -1.82 -10.75 1.67
CA VAL A 72 -0.87 -10.48 0.56
C VAL A 72 -1.56 -10.09 -0.76
N ASN A 73 -2.74 -10.65 -1.04
CA ASN A 73 -3.50 -10.30 -2.24
C ASN A 73 -3.97 -8.84 -2.23
N THR A 74 -4.33 -8.32 -1.06
CA THR A 74 -4.67 -6.91 -0.89
C THR A 74 -3.46 -6.02 -1.15
N CYS A 75 -2.26 -6.42 -0.68
CA CYS A 75 -1.02 -5.72 -1.00
C CYS A 75 -0.79 -5.62 -2.53
N LYS A 76 -0.98 -6.73 -3.26
CA LYS A 76 -0.87 -6.76 -4.74
C LYS A 76 -1.90 -5.86 -5.44
N GLN A 77 -3.13 -5.82 -4.93
CA GLN A 77 -4.17 -4.93 -5.44
C GLN A 77 -3.83 -3.45 -5.19
N VAL A 78 -3.33 -3.11 -3.99
CA VAL A 78 -2.89 -1.74 -3.66
C VAL A 78 -1.68 -1.33 -4.49
N HIS A 79 -0.72 -2.24 -4.72
CA HIS A 79 0.38 -1.99 -5.65
C HIS A 79 -0.14 -1.69 -7.06
N THR A 80 -1.12 -2.45 -7.55
CA THR A 80 -1.74 -2.17 -8.85
C THR A 80 -2.45 -0.81 -8.87
N LEU A 81 -3.12 -0.42 -7.77
CA LEU A 81 -3.74 0.90 -7.64
C LEU A 81 -2.69 2.01 -7.72
N SER A 82 -1.58 1.89 -6.98
CA SER A 82 -0.54 2.92 -6.95
C SER A 82 0.02 3.18 -8.34
N VAL A 83 0.31 2.12 -9.10
CA VAL A 83 0.80 2.21 -10.48
C VAL A 83 -0.21 2.90 -11.40
N LYS A 84 -1.48 2.48 -11.33
CA LYS A 84 -2.56 3.06 -12.16
C LYS A 84 -2.84 4.52 -11.85
N SER A 85 -2.65 4.94 -10.60
CA SER A 85 -2.93 6.31 -10.16
C SER A 85 -1.70 7.23 -10.18
N GLY A 86 -0.52 6.74 -10.59
CA GLY A 86 0.71 7.53 -10.56
C GLY A 86 1.32 7.70 -9.17
N LEU A 87 0.81 7.01 -8.14
CA LEU A 87 1.30 7.13 -6.75
C LEU A 87 2.52 6.25 -6.48
N GLN A 88 2.94 5.39 -7.42
CA GLN A 88 4.19 4.63 -7.34
C GLN A 88 5.46 5.50 -7.35
N SER A 89 5.36 6.77 -7.75
CA SER A 89 6.48 7.72 -7.65
C SER A 89 6.60 8.34 -6.26
N ASP A 90 5.60 8.18 -5.39
CA ASP A 90 5.66 8.67 -4.01
C ASP A 90 6.55 7.74 -3.16
N ALA A 91 7.63 8.30 -2.62
CA ALA A 91 8.63 7.53 -1.89
C ALA A 91 8.04 6.84 -0.64
N PHE A 92 7.03 7.42 0.02
CA PHE A 92 6.41 6.79 1.18
C PHE A 92 5.59 5.56 0.76
N VAL A 93 4.81 5.68 -0.31
CA VAL A 93 4.04 4.56 -0.88
C VAL A 93 4.98 3.42 -1.29
N THR A 94 6.05 3.74 -2.03
CA THR A 94 7.05 2.77 -2.48
C THR A 94 7.73 2.06 -1.32
N ASN A 95 8.21 2.80 -0.32
CA ASN A 95 8.85 2.21 0.86
C ASN A 95 7.88 1.33 1.66
N CYS A 96 6.62 1.74 1.78
CA CYS A 96 5.59 0.94 2.44
C CYS A 96 5.25 -0.33 1.67
N LEU A 97 5.27 -0.29 0.34
CA LEU A 97 5.10 -1.48 -0.51
C LEU A 97 6.26 -2.46 -0.33
N ILE A 98 7.51 -1.99 -0.35
CA ILE A 98 8.70 -2.82 -0.11
C ILE A 98 8.61 -3.51 1.25
N ASP A 99 8.32 -2.76 2.32
CA ASP A 99 8.11 -3.31 3.67
C ASP A 99 6.96 -4.33 3.71
N SER A 100 5.85 -4.03 3.03
CA SER A 100 4.69 -4.92 2.98
C SER A 100 4.98 -6.23 2.24
N TYR A 101 5.67 -6.20 1.11
CA TYR A 101 6.08 -7.42 0.41
C TYR A 101 7.12 -8.22 1.20
N GLY A 102 8.03 -7.53 1.89
CA GLY A 102 9.01 -8.14 2.81
C GLY A 102 8.34 -8.95 3.92
N LYS A 103 7.27 -8.43 4.54
CA LYS A 103 6.49 -9.15 5.56
C LYS A 103 5.89 -10.47 5.08
N TYR A 104 5.70 -10.64 3.78
CA TYR A 104 5.19 -11.87 3.16
C TYR A 104 6.28 -12.67 2.43
N CYS A 105 7.54 -12.27 2.58
CA CYS A 105 8.70 -12.83 1.86
C CYS A 105 8.51 -12.96 0.35
N GLN A 106 7.80 -12.00 -0.24
CA GLN A 106 7.67 -11.84 -1.67
C GLN A 106 8.83 -10.94 -2.16
N MET A 107 10.06 -11.42 -1.98
CA MET A 107 11.26 -10.59 -2.19
C MET A 107 11.48 -10.19 -3.66
N ASP A 108 11.04 -11.00 -4.61
CA ASP A 108 11.10 -10.65 -6.03
C ASP A 108 10.28 -9.39 -6.34
N ASP A 109 9.08 -9.28 -5.76
CA ASP A 109 8.22 -8.10 -5.91
C ASP A 109 8.82 -6.89 -5.17
N ALA A 110 9.37 -7.09 -3.96
CA ALA A 110 10.01 -6.02 -3.18
C ALA A 110 11.25 -5.45 -3.89
N ALA A 111 12.10 -6.32 -4.42
CA ALA A 111 13.32 -5.95 -5.14
C ALA A 111 13.00 -5.21 -6.43
N ARG A 112 12.03 -5.70 -7.21
CA ARG A 112 11.58 -5.02 -8.44
C ARG A 112 11.10 -3.60 -8.17
N ILE A 113 10.28 -3.41 -7.12
CA ILE A 113 9.81 -2.07 -6.73
C ILE A 113 10.98 -1.16 -6.34
N PHE A 114 11.97 -1.69 -5.62
CA PHE A 114 13.17 -0.95 -5.26
C PHE A 114 13.99 -0.53 -6.49
N GLU A 115 14.17 -1.43 -7.46
CA GLU A 115 14.92 -1.17 -8.70
C GLU A 115 14.21 -0.18 -9.63
N GLU A 116 12.88 -0.24 -9.71
CA GLU A 116 12.05 0.65 -10.52
C GLU A 116 11.88 2.04 -9.88
N CYS A 117 12.20 2.20 -8.60
CA CYS A 117 12.07 3.46 -7.88
C CYS A 117 13.08 4.49 -8.39
N THR A 118 12.60 5.59 -8.96
CA THR A 118 13.48 6.69 -9.42
C THR A 118 13.96 7.59 -8.26
N THR A 119 13.39 7.45 -7.07
CA THR A 119 13.62 8.30 -5.89
C THR A 119 14.15 7.49 -4.71
N ILE A 120 15.10 6.58 -4.97
CA ILE A 120 15.74 5.78 -3.92
C ILE A 120 16.40 6.71 -2.90
N ASN A 121 16.00 6.54 -1.64
CA ASN A 121 16.54 7.27 -0.50
C ASN A 121 16.99 6.33 0.61
N LEU A 122 17.63 6.87 1.65
CA LEU A 122 18.11 6.07 2.78
C LEU A 122 17.00 5.20 3.42
N PRO A 123 15.76 5.70 3.60
CA PRO A 123 14.63 4.84 3.98
C PRO A 123 14.37 3.67 3.04
N SER A 124 14.46 3.83 1.71
CA SER A 124 14.29 2.72 0.74
C SER A 124 15.32 1.61 0.95
N PHE A 125 16.60 1.97 1.14
CA PHE A 125 17.66 1.00 1.44
C PHE A 125 17.40 0.29 2.77
N THR A 126 16.98 1.04 3.79
CA THR A 126 16.64 0.45 5.10
C THR A 126 15.48 -0.53 4.97
N SER A 127 14.45 -0.19 4.20
CA SER A 127 13.30 -1.06 3.93
C SER A 127 13.71 -2.35 3.21
N ILE A 128 14.50 -2.29 2.13
CA ILE A 128 14.89 -3.49 1.37
C ILE A 128 15.84 -4.40 2.16
N ILE A 129 16.81 -3.83 2.89
CA ILE A 129 17.72 -4.59 3.77
C ILE A 129 16.92 -5.30 4.87
N SER A 130 16.00 -4.57 5.52
CA SER A 130 15.16 -5.13 6.58
C SER A 130 14.26 -6.26 6.06
N ALA A 131 13.69 -6.10 4.86
CA ALA A 131 12.87 -7.12 4.22
C ALA A 131 13.67 -8.41 3.93
N TYR A 132 14.86 -8.30 3.32
CA TYR A 132 15.73 -9.46 3.09
C TYR A 132 16.15 -10.14 4.41
N ALA A 133 16.52 -9.36 5.43
CA ALA A 133 16.91 -9.88 6.73
C ALA A 133 15.77 -10.64 7.44
N GLN A 134 14.55 -10.09 7.41
CA GLN A 134 13.36 -10.74 7.99
C GLN A 134 12.99 -12.06 7.32
N CYS A 135 13.31 -12.19 6.03
CA CYS A 135 13.08 -13.41 5.25
C CYS A 135 14.25 -14.41 5.28
N GLY A 136 15.26 -14.18 6.13
CA GLY A 136 16.41 -15.06 6.27
C GLY A 136 17.38 -15.00 5.08
N GLN A 137 17.25 -14.01 4.19
CA GLN A 137 18.07 -13.81 3.01
C GLN A 137 19.20 -12.79 3.29
N GLY A 138 20.00 -13.06 4.32
CA GLY A 138 21.04 -12.13 4.79
C GLY A 138 22.13 -11.83 3.75
N GLU A 139 22.47 -12.79 2.89
CA GLU A 139 23.43 -12.58 1.81
C GLU A 139 22.95 -11.56 0.78
N GLU A 140 21.64 -11.58 0.45
CA GLU A 140 21.03 -10.58 -0.42
C GLU A 140 20.96 -9.21 0.26
N ALA A 141 20.66 -9.17 1.56
CA ALA A 141 20.67 -7.92 2.34
C ALA A 141 22.04 -7.21 2.31
N LEU A 142 23.14 -7.97 2.37
CA LEU A 142 24.51 -7.43 2.35
C LEU A 142 24.88 -6.76 1.02
N LYS A 143 24.19 -7.05 -0.08
CA LYS A 143 24.44 -6.39 -1.38
C LYS A 143 24.03 -4.91 -1.36
N PHE A 144 23.25 -4.49 -0.38
CA PHE A 144 22.72 -3.12 -0.24
C PHE A 144 23.40 -2.31 0.88
N TYR A 145 24.42 -2.86 1.56
CA TYR A 145 25.22 -2.19 2.59
C TYR A 145 26.51 -1.59 1.99
#